data_AF-A0A2G4G2I7-F1
#
_entry.id   AF-A0A2G4G2I7-F1
#
_cell.length_a   1.000
_cell.length_b   1.000
_cell.length_c   1.000
_cell.angle_alpha   90.00
_cell.angle_beta   90.00
_cell.angle_gamma   90.00
#
_symmetry.space_group_name_H-M   'P 1'
#
loop_
_entity.id
_entity.type
_entity.pdbx_description
1 polymer ?
#
loop_
_entity_poly.entity_id
_entity_poly.type
_entity_poly.pdbx_seq_one_letter_code
_entity_poly.pdbx_strand_id
1 'polypeptide(L)'
;MRSALPQCEPAQLPACGSPARWGWLQQLRNQPELDPEPWLLALENGSLSADPDLLAVLAERLDPPSQRRLLAWWRQQPDPDPGLPSQVLRHRDGASAAWLLQQLAPGPGALGQALPLALLPLLGHQRQAAAWPVLLSWMRAPIATPLRRAALEGVARGLSVWPRHQLVAGLSDLAGDLDPQLAAPAVDLLARLPGARRALVPLRHCELDPQVSERLERRLAAIPVQPLLLVVHGRAGGQLPAELVALAAELECRRGAPVRLQALSAAPPPAATELLQPGQVLGLVPLLLLPGGHVRHDLPAIVRHWSAFARVQHWPFLGAWPRWQAALATELAGLATQDARPLLLHHPLEGPLAARYLTSLERRTGAHCVATPYSADHLAQLKLTLAAPALALALAANRLTDQLAEQVGPPLLQRPGLRQLLLAELEALP
;
A
#
# COMPACT_ATOMS: atom_id res chain seq x y z
N MET A 1 2.53 58.02 20.70
CA MET A 1 1.64 57.29 21.64
C MET A 1 0.52 56.68 20.80
N ARG A 2 0.61 55.38 20.47
CA ARG A 2 -0.55 54.69 19.87
C ARG A 2 -1.57 54.56 21.00
N SER A 3 -2.70 55.26 20.87
CA SER A 3 -3.83 55.11 21.79
C SER A 3 -4.13 53.62 21.91
N ALA A 4 -4.11 53.08 23.13
CA ALA A 4 -4.57 51.72 23.37
C ALA A 4 -6.01 51.66 22.85
N LEU A 5 -6.24 50.86 21.81
CA LEU A 5 -7.59 50.55 21.37
C LEU A 5 -8.32 49.94 22.57
N PRO A 6 -9.60 50.27 22.81
CA PRO A 6 -10.35 49.65 23.89
C PRO A 6 -10.30 48.14 23.73
N GLN A 7 -9.89 47.43 24.79
CA GLN A 7 -9.90 45.97 24.80
C GLN A 7 -11.34 45.49 24.61
N CYS A 8 -11.52 44.56 23.68
CA CYS A 8 -12.82 43.96 23.41
C CYS A 8 -13.19 43.02 24.57
N GLU A 9 -14.20 43.36 25.35
CA GLU A 9 -14.67 42.54 26.47
C GLU A 9 -15.78 41.56 26.04
N PRO A 10 -15.83 40.33 26.57
CA PRO A 10 -16.85 39.33 26.23
C PRO A 10 -18.29 39.81 26.44
N ALA A 11 -18.55 40.53 27.53
CA ALA A 11 -19.87 41.03 27.88
C ALA A 11 -20.42 42.09 26.91
N GLN A 12 -19.54 42.68 26.08
CA GLN A 12 -19.90 43.71 25.10
C GLN A 12 -20.18 43.12 23.71
N LEU A 13 -20.03 41.80 23.53
CA LEU A 13 -20.27 41.15 22.24
C LEU A 13 -21.77 41.27 21.87
N PRO A 14 -22.11 41.88 20.72
CA PRO A 14 -23.49 41.96 20.27
C PRO A 14 -24.08 40.57 20.03
N ALA A 15 -25.37 40.37 20.35
CA ALA A 15 -26.06 39.10 20.17
C ALA A 15 -26.02 38.59 18.72
N CYS A 16 -26.10 37.26 18.55
CA CYS A 16 -26.17 36.63 17.23
C CYS A 16 -27.33 37.22 16.40
N GLY A 17 -27.08 37.52 15.12
CA GLY A 17 -28.02 38.20 14.22
C GLY A 17 -28.02 39.73 14.29
N SER A 18 -27.29 40.35 15.22
CA SER A 18 -27.12 41.80 15.25
C SER A 18 -26.25 42.30 14.09
N PRO A 19 -26.66 43.36 13.35
CA PRO A 19 -25.83 43.97 12.30
C PRO A 19 -24.46 44.46 12.81
N ALA A 20 -24.39 44.83 14.09
CA ALA A 20 -23.16 45.32 14.72
C ALA A 20 -22.15 44.19 15.02
N ARG A 21 -22.60 42.93 15.06
CA ARG A 21 -21.76 41.78 15.48
C ARG A 21 -20.58 41.55 14.54
N TRP A 22 -20.78 41.67 13.23
CA TRP A 22 -19.72 41.44 12.25
C TRP A 22 -18.55 42.42 12.42
N GLY A 23 -18.85 43.72 12.54
CA GLY A 23 -17.81 44.74 12.75
C GLY A 23 -17.04 44.50 14.05
N TRP A 24 -17.75 44.05 15.09
CA TRP A 24 -17.16 43.70 16.38
C TRP A 24 -16.22 42.49 16.29
N LEU A 25 -16.65 41.42 15.62
CA LEU A 25 -15.83 40.22 15.37
C LEU A 25 -14.59 40.54 14.53
N GLN A 26 -14.69 41.45 13.55
CA GLN A 26 -13.53 41.92 12.79
C GLN A 26 -12.55 42.72 13.67
N GLN A 27 -13.05 43.55 14.58
CA GLN A 27 -12.20 44.26 15.54
C GLN A 27 -11.47 43.28 16.45
N LEU A 28 -12.20 42.32 17.04
CA LEU A 28 -11.63 41.25 17.87
C LEU A 28 -10.54 40.48 17.11
N ARG A 29 -10.82 40.05 15.87
CA ARG A 29 -9.86 39.32 15.03
C ARG A 29 -8.58 40.11 14.77
N ASN A 30 -8.69 41.42 14.59
CA ASN A 30 -7.57 42.31 14.27
C ASN A 30 -6.80 42.78 15.51
N GLN A 31 -7.19 42.40 16.72
CA GLN A 31 -6.43 42.71 17.93
C GLN A 31 -5.17 41.83 18.00
N PRO A 32 -3.96 42.43 18.04
CA PRO A 32 -2.72 41.66 18.01
C PRO A 32 -2.45 40.89 19.31
N GLU A 33 -2.85 41.44 20.46
CA GLU A 33 -2.60 40.90 21.82
C GLU A 33 -3.90 40.45 22.49
N LEU A 34 -4.81 39.84 21.74
CA LEU A 34 -6.04 39.31 22.32
C LEU A 34 -5.70 38.16 23.28
N ASP A 35 -5.96 38.37 24.57
CA ASP A 35 -5.96 37.30 25.57
C ASP A 35 -7.25 36.47 25.44
N PRO A 36 -7.17 35.16 25.12
CA PRO A 36 -8.35 34.32 25.01
C PRO A 36 -8.96 33.95 26.38
N GLU A 37 -8.25 34.13 27.50
CA GLU A 37 -8.70 33.64 28.80
C GLU A 37 -10.05 34.22 29.26
N PRO A 38 -10.32 35.54 29.17
CA PRO A 38 -11.62 36.10 29.54
C PRO A 38 -12.77 35.54 28.70
N TRP A 39 -12.49 35.20 27.43
CA TRP A 39 -13.46 34.64 26.50
C TRP A 39 -13.79 33.19 26.84
N LEU A 40 -12.77 32.39 27.16
CA LEU A 40 -12.95 31.00 27.59
C LEU A 40 -13.75 30.93 28.88
N LEU A 41 -13.42 31.78 29.87
CA LEU A 41 -14.18 31.87 31.12
C LEU A 41 -15.65 32.26 30.90
N ALA A 42 -15.90 33.20 29.98
CA ALA A 42 -17.25 33.64 29.63
C ALA A 42 -18.08 32.55 28.92
N LEU A 43 -17.43 31.68 28.15
CA LEU A 43 -18.08 30.50 27.56
C LEU A 43 -18.35 29.44 28.64
N GLU A 44 -17.36 29.19 29.51
CA GLU A 44 -17.44 28.17 30.56
C GLU A 44 -18.52 28.43 31.59
N ASN A 45 -18.69 29.69 32.00
CA ASN A 45 -19.71 30.10 32.96
C ASN A 45 -21.11 30.33 32.32
N GLY A 46 -21.23 30.18 31.00
CA GLY A 46 -22.48 30.37 30.26
C GLY A 46 -22.92 31.83 30.06
N SER A 47 -22.06 32.81 30.35
CA SER A 47 -22.32 34.24 30.08
C SER A 47 -22.24 34.59 28.59
N LEU A 48 -21.64 33.71 27.79
CA LEU A 48 -21.44 33.85 26.36
C LEU A 48 -21.85 32.56 25.63
N SER A 49 -22.58 32.70 24.53
CA SER A 49 -22.92 31.58 23.66
C SER A 49 -21.72 31.19 22.80
N ALA A 50 -21.54 29.89 22.57
CA ALA A 50 -20.51 29.34 21.69
C ALA A 50 -20.92 29.42 20.21
N ASP A 51 -21.24 30.62 19.75
CA ASP A 51 -21.71 30.84 18.38
C ASP A 51 -20.57 30.56 17.36
N PRO A 52 -20.84 29.95 16.19
CA PRO A 52 -19.81 29.56 15.23
C PRO A 52 -18.92 30.71 14.73
N ASP A 53 -19.46 31.92 14.63
CA ASP A 53 -18.73 33.10 14.17
C ASP A 53 -17.72 33.60 15.20
N LEU A 54 -18.06 33.55 16.48
CA LEU A 54 -17.16 33.83 17.60
C LEU A 54 -16.07 32.75 17.68
N LEU A 55 -16.45 31.47 17.65
CA LEU A 55 -15.49 30.36 17.70
C LEU A 55 -14.49 30.41 16.55
N ALA A 56 -14.92 30.82 15.35
CA ALA A 56 -14.03 31.02 14.22
C ALA A 56 -12.95 32.09 14.49
N VAL A 57 -13.29 33.18 15.19
CA VAL A 57 -12.31 34.22 15.58
C VAL A 57 -11.41 33.74 16.70
N LEU A 58 -11.98 33.14 17.75
CA LEU A 58 -11.20 32.68 18.91
C LEU A 58 -10.25 31.54 18.56
N ALA A 59 -10.66 30.58 17.73
CA ALA A 59 -9.85 29.42 17.37
C ALA A 59 -8.52 29.77 16.67
N GLU A 60 -8.42 30.94 16.03
CA GLU A 60 -7.16 31.45 15.46
C GLU A 60 -6.14 31.85 16.55
N ARG A 61 -6.59 32.01 17.80
CA ARG A 61 -5.81 32.53 18.94
C ARG A 61 -5.61 31.50 20.07
N LEU A 62 -6.36 30.40 20.05
CA LEU A 62 -6.25 29.37 21.09
C LEU A 62 -4.97 28.56 20.95
N ASP A 63 -4.15 28.56 21.99
CA ASP A 63 -3.04 27.63 22.12
C ASP A 63 -3.54 26.18 22.39
N PRO A 64 -2.69 25.15 22.24
CA PRO A 64 -3.13 23.76 22.41
C PRO A 64 -3.78 23.45 23.79
N PRO A 65 -3.25 23.94 24.93
CA PRO A 65 -3.95 23.84 26.22
C PRO A 65 -5.36 24.43 26.22
N SER A 66 -5.54 25.63 25.67
CA SER A 66 -6.85 26.29 25.60
C SER A 66 -7.82 25.55 24.69
N GLN A 67 -7.34 25.00 23.56
CA GLN A 67 -8.17 24.14 22.69
C GLN A 67 -8.68 22.92 23.45
N ARG A 68 -7.81 22.23 24.21
CA ARG A 68 -8.22 21.07 25.01
C ARG A 68 -9.18 21.44 26.13
N ARG A 69 -8.97 22.58 26.78
CA ARG A 69 -9.88 23.09 27.82
C ARG A 69 -11.28 23.31 27.26
N LEU A 70 -11.39 23.98 26.11
CA LEU A 70 -12.67 24.22 25.46
C LEU A 70 -13.33 22.93 24.97
N LEU A 71 -12.56 21.95 24.48
CA LEU A 71 -13.07 20.61 24.14
C LEU A 71 -13.57 19.84 25.37
N ALA A 72 -12.89 19.96 26.52
CA ALA A 72 -13.33 19.35 27.77
C ALA A 72 -14.62 19.99 28.29
N TRP A 73 -14.73 21.31 28.22
CA TRP A 73 -15.97 22.03 28.50
C TRP A 73 -17.12 21.60 27.57
N TRP A 74 -16.86 21.58 26.26
CA TRP A 74 -17.83 21.12 25.26
C TRP A 74 -18.36 19.72 25.59
N ARG A 75 -17.48 18.81 25.99
CA ARG A 75 -17.86 17.44 26.33
C ARG A 75 -18.81 17.34 27.54
N GLN A 76 -18.77 18.32 28.44
CA GLN A 76 -19.61 18.39 29.64
C GLN A 76 -20.99 19.01 29.38
N GLN A 77 -21.21 19.58 28.19
CA GLN A 77 -22.50 20.16 27.83
C GLN A 77 -23.59 19.07 27.74
N PRO A 78 -24.83 19.39 28.13
CA PRO A 78 -25.95 18.44 28.06
C PRO A 78 -26.32 18.08 26.61
N ASP A 79 -26.20 19.04 25.68
CA ASP A 79 -26.41 18.85 24.25
C ASP A 79 -25.22 19.47 23.47
N PRO A 80 -24.10 18.75 23.34
CA PRO A 80 -22.89 19.31 22.77
C PRO A 80 -23.01 19.48 21.25
N ASP A 81 -22.78 20.71 20.74
CA ASP A 81 -22.77 20.98 19.29
C ASP A 81 -21.71 20.10 18.58
N PRO A 82 -22.09 19.19 17.68
CA PRO A 82 -21.14 18.31 16.99
C PRO A 82 -20.17 19.07 16.06
N GLY A 83 -20.48 20.32 15.69
CA GLY A 83 -19.62 21.14 14.84
C GLY A 83 -18.40 21.73 15.59
N LEU A 84 -18.54 22.00 16.89
CA LEU A 84 -17.55 22.74 17.69
C LEU A 84 -16.15 22.12 17.67
N PRO A 85 -15.95 20.80 17.84
CA PRO A 85 -14.60 20.24 17.90
C PRO A 85 -13.76 20.53 16.66
N SER A 86 -14.38 20.51 15.48
CA SER A 86 -13.71 20.80 14.21
C SER A 86 -13.32 22.28 14.02
N GLN A 87 -14.03 23.18 14.71
CA GLN A 87 -13.76 24.61 14.69
C GLN A 87 -12.63 24.99 15.64
N VAL A 88 -12.57 24.34 16.81
CA VAL A 88 -11.63 24.62 17.89
C VAL A 88 -10.26 23.96 17.67
N LEU A 89 -10.23 22.69 17.26
CA LEU A 89 -8.98 21.94 17.19
C LEU A 89 -8.20 22.25 15.89
N ARG A 90 -7.48 23.38 15.88
CA ARG A 90 -6.71 23.87 14.73
C ARG A 90 -5.25 23.47 14.76
N HIS A 91 -4.70 23.24 15.95
CA HIS A 91 -3.30 22.89 16.13
C HIS A 91 -3.12 21.38 16.29
N ARG A 92 -1.99 20.90 15.78
CA ARG A 92 -1.56 19.51 15.97
C ARG A 92 -0.67 19.43 17.19
N ASP A 93 -1.01 18.56 18.12
CA ASP A 93 -0.19 18.30 19.30
C ASP A 93 -0.49 16.92 19.90
N GLY A 94 0.53 16.31 20.50
CA GLY A 94 0.43 14.95 21.03
C GLY A 94 -0.57 14.83 22.19
N ALA A 95 -0.74 15.87 23.01
CA ALA A 95 -1.64 15.84 24.15
C ALA A 95 -3.11 15.89 23.72
N SER A 96 -3.47 16.67 22.69
CA SER A 96 -4.81 16.68 22.12
C SER A 96 -5.12 15.35 21.45
N ALA A 97 -4.16 14.74 20.75
CA ALA A 97 -4.33 13.40 20.20
C ALA A 97 -4.57 12.35 21.30
N ALA A 98 -3.80 12.38 22.39
CA ALA A 98 -3.98 11.49 23.53
C ALA A 98 -5.37 11.69 24.18
N TRP A 99 -5.81 12.95 24.32
CA TRP A 99 -7.15 13.26 24.81
C TRP A 99 -8.24 12.69 23.91
N LEU A 100 -8.16 12.86 22.58
CA LEU A 100 -9.11 12.29 21.63
C LEU A 100 -9.18 10.75 21.75
N LEU A 101 -8.02 10.10 21.87
CA LEU A 101 -7.95 8.65 22.05
C LEU A 101 -8.60 8.21 23.36
N GLN A 102 -8.39 8.95 24.45
CA GLN A 102 -9.05 8.68 25.72
C GLN A 102 -10.58 8.80 25.62
N GLN A 103 -11.09 9.81 24.92
CA GLN A 103 -12.54 9.99 24.72
C GLN A 103 -13.16 8.87 23.87
N LEU A 104 -12.38 8.28 22.97
CA LEU A 104 -12.82 7.19 22.07
C LEU A 104 -12.49 5.79 22.59
N ALA A 105 -11.78 5.68 23.73
CA ALA A 105 -11.37 4.42 24.33
C ALA A 105 -12.51 3.44 24.66
N PRO A 106 -13.73 3.88 25.05
CA PRO A 106 -14.85 2.96 25.26
C PRO A 106 -15.26 2.20 23.99
N GLY A 107 -14.92 2.72 22.82
CA GLY A 107 -15.06 2.02 21.55
C GLY A 107 -16.46 2.07 20.91
N PRO A 108 -16.61 1.41 19.74
CA PRO A 108 -17.78 1.54 18.85
C PRO A 108 -19.15 1.20 19.45
N GLY A 109 -19.19 0.24 20.38
CA GLY A 109 -20.44 -0.24 20.97
C GLY A 109 -20.87 0.47 22.26
N ALA A 110 -20.01 1.29 22.85
CA ALA A 110 -20.24 1.88 24.16
C ALA A 110 -20.58 3.39 24.11
N LEU A 111 -20.27 4.07 23.00
CA LEU A 111 -20.49 5.51 22.86
C LEU A 111 -21.76 5.81 22.06
N GLY A 112 -22.51 6.84 22.49
CA GLY A 112 -23.57 7.44 21.68
C GLY A 112 -23.01 8.09 20.41
N GLN A 113 -23.83 8.24 19.36
CA GLN A 113 -23.35 8.55 18.01
C GLN A 113 -22.72 9.94 17.83
N ALA A 114 -23.22 10.97 18.53
CA ALA A 114 -22.80 12.36 18.31
C ALA A 114 -21.32 12.59 18.60
N LEU A 115 -20.81 12.01 19.70
CA LEU A 115 -19.44 12.22 20.15
C LEU A 115 -18.41 11.64 19.16
N PRO A 116 -18.45 10.35 18.76
CA PRO A 116 -17.49 9.82 17.80
C PRO A 116 -17.60 10.46 16.41
N LEU A 117 -18.81 10.84 15.96
CA LEU A 117 -18.97 11.56 14.69
C LEU A 117 -18.13 12.84 14.64
N ALA A 118 -18.10 13.59 15.75
CA ALA A 118 -17.32 14.82 15.85
C ALA A 118 -15.81 14.57 16.02
N LEU A 119 -15.42 13.51 16.75
CA LEU A 119 -14.02 13.30 17.16
C LEU A 119 -13.20 12.41 16.21
N LEU A 120 -13.80 11.42 15.55
CA LEU A 120 -13.05 10.48 14.69
C LEU A 120 -12.26 11.15 13.56
N PRO A 121 -12.81 12.14 12.82
CA PRO A 121 -12.04 12.86 11.80
C PRO A 121 -10.82 13.61 12.37
N LEU A 122 -10.91 14.04 13.64
CA LEU A 122 -9.85 14.81 14.31
C LEU A 122 -8.63 13.97 14.66
N LEU A 123 -8.77 12.66 14.87
CA LEU A 123 -7.62 11.75 14.99
C LEU A 123 -6.73 11.83 13.74
N GLY A 124 -7.35 11.91 12.57
CA GLY A 124 -6.65 12.13 11.30
C GLY A 124 -5.96 13.47 11.20
N HIS A 125 -6.62 14.53 11.66
CA HIS A 125 -6.06 15.88 11.70
C HIS A 125 -4.80 15.95 12.58
N GLN A 126 -4.81 15.29 13.73
CA GLN A 126 -3.70 15.25 14.69
C GLN A 126 -2.47 14.46 14.18
N ARG A 127 -2.65 13.59 13.18
CA ARG A 127 -1.57 12.86 12.50
C ARG A 127 -0.66 12.05 13.43
N GLN A 128 -1.21 11.45 14.49
CA GLN A 128 -0.47 10.57 15.40
C GLN A 128 -0.68 9.10 15.01
N ALA A 129 0.38 8.40 14.61
CA ALA A 129 0.29 7.00 14.14
C ALA A 129 -0.38 6.04 15.14
N ALA A 130 -0.27 6.33 16.44
CA ALA A 130 -0.93 5.58 17.52
C ALA A 130 -2.47 5.58 17.43
N ALA A 131 -3.08 6.49 16.66
CA ALA A 131 -4.52 6.54 16.43
C ALA A 131 -5.02 5.52 15.40
N TRP A 132 -4.13 4.92 14.62
CA TRP A 132 -4.51 3.97 13.56
C TRP A 132 -5.35 2.78 14.06
N PRO A 133 -4.98 2.07 15.14
CA PRO A 133 -5.77 0.93 15.63
C PRO A 133 -7.21 1.31 16.00
N VAL A 134 -7.41 2.51 16.56
CA VAL A 134 -8.74 3.04 16.88
C VAL A 134 -9.53 3.30 15.61
N LEU A 135 -8.98 4.05 14.64
CA LEU A 135 -9.68 4.28 13.37
C LEU A 135 -10.05 2.97 12.66
N LEU A 136 -9.15 1.98 12.67
CA LEU A 136 -9.40 0.66 12.09
C LEU A 136 -10.53 -0.09 12.81
N SER A 137 -10.57 -0.07 14.15
CA SER A 137 -11.64 -0.73 14.91
C SER A 137 -13.00 -0.11 14.62
N TRP A 138 -13.07 1.22 14.50
CA TRP A 138 -14.32 1.92 14.19
C TRP A 138 -14.79 1.69 12.74
N MET A 139 -13.89 1.64 11.76
CA MET A 139 -14.24 1.32 10.38
C MET A 139 -14.78 -0.11 10.21
N ARG A 140 -14.27 -1.07 10.99
CA ARG A 140 -14.65 -2.50 10.88
C ARG A 140 -15.82 -2.91 11.77
N ALA A 141 -16.20 -2.08 12.74
CA ALA A 141 -17.26 -2.42 13.66
C ALA A 141 -18.63 -2.48 12.96
N PRO A 142 -19.53 -3.38 13.39
CA PRO A 142 -20.90 -3.48 12.88
C PRO A 142 -21.79 -2.38 13.49
N ILE A 143 -21.42 -1.13 13.24
CA ILE A 143 -22.10 0.07 13.73
C ILE A 143 -22.67 0.88 12.56
N ALA A 144 -23.43 1.94 12.87
CA ALA A 144 -24.04 2.80 11.87
C ALA A 144 -23.00 3.36 10.86
N THR A 145 -23.35 3.33 9.57
CA THR A 145 -22.51 3.82 8.46
C THR A 145 -21.90 5.21 8.68
N PRO A 146 -22.63 6.22 9.20
CA PRO A 146 -22.03 7.55 9.45
C PRO A 146 -20.80 7.51 10.36
N LEU A 147 -20.79 6.66 11.39
CA LEU A 147 -19.65 6.51 12.32
C LEU A 147 -18.44 5.88 11.61
N ARG A 148 -18.69 4.83 10.82
CA ARG A 148 -17.66 4.17 10.01
C ARG A 148 -17.06 5.15 8.99
N ARG A 149 -17.90 5.98 8.36
CA ARG A 149 -17.49 7.05 7.43
C ARG A 149 -16.66 8.13 8.11
N ALA A 150 -17.02 8.54 9.33
CA ALA A 150 -16.25 9.50 10.11
C ALA A 150 -14.85 8.96 10.46
N ALA A 151 -14.73 7.66 10.78
CA ALA A 151 -13.44 7.01 10.95
C ALA A 151 -12.62 6.99 9.65
N LEU A 152 -13.25 6.65 8.52
CA LEU A 152 -12.61 6.67 7.20
C LEU A 152 -12.16 8.08 6.78
N GLU A 153 -12.92 9.11 7.15
CA GLU A 153 -12.50 10.52 6.97
C GLU A 153 -11.26 10.83 7.82
N GLY A 154 -11.19 10.34 9.06
CA GLY A 154 -9.99 10.38 9.89
C GLY A 154 -8.80 9.75 9.17
N VAL A 155 -8.98 8.56 8.58
CA VAL A 155 -7.94 7.93 7.77
C VAL A 155 -7.53 8.82 6.59
N ALA A 156 -8.49 9.40 5.86
CA ALA A 156 -8.23 10.27 4.72
C ALA A 156 -7.42 11.53 5.10
N ARG A 157 -7.73 12.16 6.24
CA ARG A 157 -7.05 13.38 6.74
C ARG A 157 -5.61 13.10 7.15
N GLY A 158 -5.32 11.91 7.68
CA GLY A 158 -3.99 11.52 8.13
C GLY A 158 -3.25 10.55 7.21
N LEU A 159 -3.68 10.38 5.95
CA LEU A 159 -3.25 9.30 5.05
C LEU A 159 -1.73 9.02 5.01
N SER A 160 -0.91 10.07 5.11
CA SER A 160 0.56 9.99 5.03
C SER A 160 1.28 9.54 6.31
N VAL A 161 0.59 9.44 7.45
CA VAL A 161 1.23 9.09 8.75
C VAL A 161 0.88 7.70 9.25
N TRP A 162 -0.03 6.99 8.57
CA TRP A 162 -0.44 5.65 8.99
C TRP A 162 0.61 4.60 8.60
N PRO A 163 0.74 3.50 9.38
CA PRO A 163 1.61 2.40 9.03
C PRO A 163 1.20 1.79 7.68
N ARG A 164 2.01 2.03 6.63
CA ARG A 164 1.62 1.76 5.22
C ARG A 164 1.10 0.34 4.97
N HIS A 165 1.75 -0.67 5.53
CA HIS A 165 1.33 -2.07 5.37
C HIS A 165 -0.07 -2.30 5.96
N GLN A 166 -0.32 -1.79 7.17
CA GLN A 166 -1.61 -1.95 7.83
C GLN A 166 -2.69 -1.10 7.14
N LEU A 167 -2.34 0.10 6.68
CA LEU A 167 -3.24 0.98 5.93
C LEU A 167 -3.72 0.32 4.64
N VAL A 168 -2.80 -0.23 3.84
CA VAL A 168 -3.15 -0.93 2.60
C VAL A 168 -4.05 -2.12 2.90
N ALA A 169 -3.68 -2.97 3.87
CA ALA A 169 -4.51 -4.12 4.24
C ALA A 169 -5.91 -3.69 4.71
N GLY A 170 -6.00 -2.72 5.61
CA GLY A 170 -7.28 -2.25 6.14
C GLY A 170 -8.19 -1.61 5.09
N LEU A 171 -7.63 -0.85 4.14
CA LEU A 171 -8.40 -0.26 3.04
C LEU A 171 -8.76 -1.30 1.96
N SER A 172 -7.90 -2.29 1.68
CA SER A 172 -8.22 -3.39 0.78
C SER A 172 -9.36 -4.24 1.32
N ASP A 173 -9.36 -4.54 2.63
CA ASP A 173 -10.47 -5.24 3.27
C ASP A 173 -11.76 -4.41 3.19
N LEU A 174 -11.69 -3.09 3.46
CA LEU A 174 -12.84 -2.20 3.41
C LEU A 174 -13.36 -1.99 1.98
N ALA A 175 -12.52 -2.14 0.95
CA ALA A 175 -12.96 -2.09 -0.44
C ALA A 175 -13.90 -3.25 -0.79
N GLY A 176 -13.83 -4.38 -0.07
CA GLY A 176 -14.76 -5.51 -0.19
C GLY A 176 -15.98 -5.41 0.74
N ASP A 177 -16.22 -4.27 1.38
CA ASP A 177 -17.38 -4.07 2.25
C ASP A 177 -18.69 -4.08 1.44
N LEU A 178 -19.76 -4.59 2.07
CA LEU A 178 -21.09 -4.61 1.46
C LEU A 178 -21.73 -3.22 1.34
N ASP A 179 -21.23 -2.23 2.10
CA ASP A 179 -21.67 -0.84 2.00
C ASP A 179 -20.82 -0.07 0.95
N PRO A 180 -21.37 0.26 -0.23
CA PRO A 180 -20.63 0.98 -1.27
C PRO A 180 -20.21 2.39 -0.83
N GLN A 181 -20.88 2.99 0.17
CA GLN A 181 -20.49 4.30 0.71
C GLN A 181 -19.18 4.27 1.50
N LEU A 182 -18.71 3.09 1.92
CA LEU A 182 -17.42 2.88 2.57
C LEU A 182 -16.39 2.29 1.61
N ALA A 183 -16.80 1.32 0.80
CA ALA A 183 -15.92 0.62 -0.12
C ALA A 183 -15.36 1.54 -1.23
N ALA A 184 -16.20 2.39 -1.84
CA ALA A 184 -15.74 3.27 -2.91
C ALA A 184 -14.71 4.33 -2.43
N PRO A 185 -14.89 5.01 -1.29
CA PRO A 185 -13.83 5.87 -0.74
C PRO A 185 -12.57 5.10 -0.33
N ALA A 186 -12.66 3.84 0.10
CA ALA A 186 -11.47 3.03 0.39
C ALA A 186 -10.61 2.82 -0.87
N VAL A 187 -11.24 2.52 -2.01
CA VAL A 187 -10.58 2.46 -3.33
C VAL A 187 -9.92 3.79 -3.69
N ASP A 188 -10.61 4.92 -3.46
CA ASP A 188 -10.06 6.25 -3.70
C ASP A 188 -8.81 6.54 -2.83
N LEU A 189 -8.82 6.10 -1.57
CA LEU A 189 -7.68 6.26 -0.67
C LEU A 189 -6.50 5.38 -1.09
N LEU A 190 -6.74 4.13 -1.48
CA LEU A 190 -5.72 3.25 -2.05
C LEU A 190 -5.08 3.87 -3.30
N ALA A 191 -5.88 4.48 -4.18
CA ALA A 191 -5.40 5.16 -5.38
C ALA A 191 -4.46 6.35 -5.10
N ARG A 192 -4.55 6.95 -3.91
CA ARG A 192 -3.69 8.07 -3.48
C ARG A 192 -2.37 7.62 -2.86
N LEU A 193 -2.19 6.32 -2.60
CA LEU A 193 -0.96 5.79 -1.99
C LEU A 193 0.14 5.60 -3.04
N PRO A 194 1.42 5.73 -2.65
CA PRO A 194 2.52 5.35 -3.52
C PRO A 194 2.39 3.88 -3.92
N GLY A 195 2.62 3.57 -5.20
CA GLY A 195 2.45 2.20 -5.71
C GLY A 195 1.01 1.69 -5.65
N ALA A 196 0.02 2.59 -5.74
CA ALA A 196 -1.42 2.28 -5.70
C ALA A 196 -1.84 1.05 -6.51
N ARG A 197 -1.24 0.86 -7.71
CA ARG A 197 -1.53 -0.27 -8.59
C ARG A 197 -1.34 -1.63 -7.90
N ARG A 198 -0.34 -1.75 -7.01
CA ARG A 198 -0.10 -2.95 -6.19
C ARG A 198 -1.23 -3.30 -5.24
N ALA A 199 -1.95 -2.29 -4.76
CA ALA A 199 -3.08 -2.49 -3.86
C ALA A 199 -4.41 -2.65 -4.63
N LEU A 200 -4.54 -1.99 -5.77
CA LEU A 200 -5.78 -1.95 -6.54
C LEU A 200 -5.97 -3.13 -7.49
N VAL A 201 -4.91 -3.56 -8.21
CA VAL A 201 -5.02 -4.68 -9.17
C VAL A 201 -5.57 -5.96 -8.53
N PRO A 202 -5.14 -6.38 -7.31
CA PRO A 202 -5.72 -7.55 -6.66
C PRO A 202 -7.24 -7.47 -6.44
N LEU A 203 -7.79 -6.27 -6.27
CA LEU A 203 -9.22 -6.07 -6.03
C LEU A 203 -10.08 -6.43 -7.25
N ARG A 204 -9.51 -6.46 -8.47
CA ARG A 204 -10.21 -6.95 -9.68
C ARG A 204 -10.65 -8.41 -9.57
N HIS A 205 -10.00 -9.17 -8.69
CA HIS A 205 -10.29 -10.58 -8.45
C HIS A 205 -11.17 -10.81 -7.22
N CYS A 206 -11.61 -9.73 -6.56
CA CYS A 206 -12.57 -9.78 -5.48
C CYS A 206 -13.98 -9.58 -6.01
N GLU A 207 -14.96 -10.18 -5.34
CA GLU A 207 -16.37 -9.86 -5.57
C GLU A 207 -16.66 -8.49 -4.95
N LEU A 208 -16.85 -7.48 -5.80
CA LEU A 208 -17.12 -6.11 -5.39
C LEU A 208 -18.53 -5.71 -5.85
N ASP A 209 -19.15 -4.79 -5.10
CA ASP A 209 -20.35 -4.09 -5.58
C ASP A 209 -20.06 -3.44 -6.96
N PRO A 210 -21.02 -3.45 -7.92
CA PRO A 210 -20.80 -2.93 -9.26
C PRO A 210 -20.30 -1.48 -9.29
N GLN A 211 -20.80 -0.60 -8.41
CA GLN A 211 -20.37 0.80 -8.38
C GLN A 211 -18.94 0.93 -7.87
N VAL A 212 -18.53 0.07 -6.94
CA VAL A 212 -17.16 0.00 -6.43
C VAL A 212 -16.22 -0.54 -7.50
N SER A 213 -16.65 -1.55 -8.26
CA SER A 213 -15.90 -2.10 -9.39
C SER A 213 -15.68 -1.05 -10.49
N GLU A 214 -16.71 -0.30 -10.87
CA GLU A 214 -16.57 0.83 -11.81
C GLU A 214 -15.64 1.92 -11.27
N ARG A 215 -15.68 2.18 -9.96
CA ARG A 215 -14.76 3.13 -9.32
C ARG A 215 -13.32 2.63 -9.38
N LEU A 216 -13.08 1.35 -9.11
CA LEU A 216 -11.78 0.70 -9.20
C LEU A 216 -11.19 0.83 -10.60
N GLU A 217 -11.96 0.48 -11.64
CA GLU A 217 -11.50 0.56 -13.02
C GLU A 217 -11.14 1.99 -13.44
N ARG A 218 -11.97 2.98 -13.05
CA ARG A 218 -11.63 4.40 -13.29
C ARG A 218 -10.33 4.82 -12.60
N ARG A 219 -10.06 4.33 -11.39
CA ARG A 219 -8.81 4.63 -10.67
C ARG A 219 -7.61 3.94 -11.30
N LEU A 220 -7.75 2.68 -11.71
CA LEU A 220 -6.69 1.95 -12.40
C LEU A 220 -6.34 2.58 -13.75
N ALA A 221 -7.34 3.07 -14.51
CA ALA A 221 -7.14 3.77 -15.78
C ALA A 221 -6.42 5.12 -15.61
N ALA A 222 -6.61 5.80 -14.47
CA ALA A 222 -5.96 7.08 -14.17
C ALA A 222 -4.52 6.92 -13.65
N ILE A 223 -4.10 5.71 -13.27
CA ILE A 223 -2.74 5.45 -12.77
C ILE A 223 -1.83 5.15 -13.98
N PRO A 224 -0.75 5.93 -14.19
CA PRO A 224 0.21 5.65 -15.25
C PRO A 224 0.77 4.23 -15.13
N VAL A 225 0.87 3.54 -16.27
CA VAL A 225 1.42 2.18 -16.36
C VAL A 225 2.77 2.24 -17.03
N GLN A 226 3.80 1.69 -16.39
CA GLN A 226 5.13 1.63 -16.98
C GLN A 226 5.21 0.48 -18.00
N PRO A 227 5.88 0.69 -19.14
CA PRO A 227 6.31 -0.42 -19.98
C PRO A 227 7.26 -1.33 -19.19
N LEU A 228 7.19 -2.64 -19.46
CA LEU A 228 8.03 -3.63 -18.79
C LEU A 228 9.01 -4.30 -19.74
N LEU A 229 10.26 -4.39 -19.31
CA LEU A 229 11.27 -5.28 -19.88
C LEU A 229 11.49 -6.47 -18.96
N LEU A 230 11.04 -7.64 -19.38
CA LEU A 230 11.26 -8.89 -18.66
C LEU A 230 12.57 -9.51 -19.15
N VAL A 231 13.55 -9.60 -18.26
CA VAL A 231 14.86 -10.19 -18.58
C VAL A 231 14.86 -11.67 -18.23
N VAL A 232 15.10 -12.51 -19.21
CA VAL A 232 15.08 -13.97 -19.11
C VAL A 232 16.41 -14.55 -19.55
N HIS A 233 16.75 -15.77 -19.15
CA HIS A 233 18.01 -16.40 -19.59
C HIS A 233 18.03 -16.62 -21.12
N GLY A 234 16.92 -17.09 -21.69
CA GLY A 234 16.82 -17.50 -23.09
C GLY A 234 17.39 -18.89 -23.33
N ARG A 235 17.42 -19.32 -24.59
CA ARG A 235 18.08 -20.54 -25.08
C ARG A 235 19.32 -20.18 -25.91
N ALA A 236 20.03 -21.18 -26.42
CA ALA A 236 21.14 -20.96 -27.35
C ALA A 236 20.70 -20.06 -28.53
N GLY A 237 21.54 -19.09 -28.90
CA GLY A 237 21.24 -18.12 -29.95
C GLY A 237 20.16 -17.09 -29.59
N GLY A 238 19.85 -16.92 -28.30
CA GLY A 238 18.90 -15.88 -27.86
C GLY A 238 17.42 -16.24 -28.00
N GLN A 239 17.09 -17.47 -28.37
CA GLN A 239 15.70 -17.89 -28.56
C GLN A 239 14.90 -17.81 -27.25
N LEU A 240 13.68 -17.29 -27.33
CA LEU A 240 12.77 -17.14 -26.20
C LEU A 240 11.84 -18.36 -26.10
N PRO A 241 11.71 -19.00 -24.92
CA PRO A 241 10.72 -20.06 -24.71
C PRO A 241 9.29 -19.58 -24.97
N ALA A 242 8.46 -20.42 -25.60
CA ALA A 242 7.11 -20.08 -26.00
C ALA A 242 6.22 -19.68 -24.81
N GLU A 243 6.41 -20.30 -23.65
CA GLU A 243 5.64 -20.01 -22.44
C GLU A 243 5.91 -18.59 -21.92
N LEU A 244 7.14 -18.10 -22.08
CA LEU A 244 7.51 -16.73 -21.69
C LEU A 244 6.96 -15.71 -22.69
N VAL A 245 6.95 -16.04 -23.98
CA VAL A 245 6.32 -15.20 -25.01
C VAL A 245 4.82 -15.08 -24.76
N ALA A 246 4.15 -16.20 -24.50
CA ALA A 246 2.73 -16.21 -24.15
C ALA A 246 2.44 -15.45 -22.86
N LEU A 247 3.26 -15.60 -21.82
CA LEU A 247 3.17 -14.84 -20.57
C LEU A 247 3.27 -13.32 -20.84
N ALA A 248 4.24 -12.89 -21.64
CA ALA A 248 4.44 -11.47 -21.96
C ALA A 248 3.25 -10.88 -22.75
N ALA A 249 2.73 -11.62 -23.74
CA ALA A 249 1.57 -11.18 -24.52
C ALA A 249 0.30 -11.06 -23.65
N GLU A 250 0.05 -12.05 -22.79
CA GLU A 250 -1.08 -11.99 -21.84
C GLU A 250 -0.92 -10.82 -20.85
N LEU A 251 0.29 -10.62 -20.34
CA LEU A 251 0.59 -9.53 -19.41
C LEU A 251 0.41 -8.15 -20.07
N GLU A 252 0.84 -7.98 -21.31
CA GLU A 252 0.64 -6.74 -22.09
C GLU A 252 -0.85 -6.43 -22.24
N CYS A 253 -1.66 -7.44 -22.59
CA CYS A 253 -3.12 -7.29 -22.71
C CYS A 253 -3.76 -6.86 -21.38
N ARG A 254 -3.40 -7.51 -20.27
CA ARG A 254 -3.93 -7.19 -18.93
C ARG A 254 -3.54 -5.81 -18.44
N ARG A 255 -2.28 -5.40 -18.70
CA ARG A 255 -1.72 -4.13 -18.24
C ARG A 255 -2.16 -2.95 -19.10
N GLY A 256 -2.45 -3.18 -20.38
CA GLY A 256 -2.66 -2.12 -21.36
C GLY A 256 -1.39 -1.31 -21.62
N ALA A 257 -0.21 -1.91 -21.43
CA ALA A 257 1.08 -1.25 -21.59
C ALA A 257 2.12 -2.23 -22.16
N PRO A 258 3.11 -1.76 -22.94
CA PRO A 258 4.08 -2.62 -23.62
C PRO A 258 4.84 -3.55 -22.66
N VAL A 259 4.96 -4.82 -23.03
CA VAL A 259 5.80 -5.81 -22.35
C VAL A 259 6.74 -6.45 -23.37
N ARG A 260 8.04 -6.34 -23.15
CA ARG A 260 9.06 -6.95 -24.03
C ARG A 260 9.93 -7.91 -23.25
N LEU A 261 10.42 -8.92 -23.96
CA LEU A 261 11.35 -9.91 -23.43
C LEU A 261 12.76 -9.58 -23.92
N GLN A 262 13.74 -9.70 -23.02
CA GLN A 262 15.16 -9.68 -23.39
C GLN A 262 15.83 -10.94 -22.86
N ALA A 263 16.31 -11.78 -23.79
CA ALA A 263 17.15 -12.93 -23.45
C ALA A 263 18.59 -12.46 -23.16
N LEU A 264 19.20 -13.01 -22.11
CA LEU A 264 20.61 -12.78 -21.79
C LEU A 264 21.56 -13.39 -22.84
N SER A 265 21.15 -14.49 -23.46
CA SER A 265 21.91 -15.20 -24.50
C SER A 265 21.78 -14.59 -25.90
N ALA A 266 20.98 -13.51 -26.07
CA ALA A 266 20.77 -12.86 -27.37
C ALA A 266 21.71 -11.66 -27.57
N ALA A 267 22.05 -11.40 -28.84
CA ALA A 267 22.59 -10.12 -29.28
C ALA A 267 21.83 -9.65 -30.54
N PRO A 268 21.45 -8.36 -30.67
CA PRO A 268 21.46 -7.25 -29.69
C PRO A 268 20.12 -7.09 -28.90
N PRO A 269 20.05 -6.23 -27.85
CA PRO A 269 18.79 -5.90 -27.16
C PRO A 269 17.73 -5.31 -28.11
N PRO A 270 16.43 -5.39 -27.77
CA PRO A 270 15.38 -4.80 -28.58
C PRO A 270 15.55 -3.28 -28.68
N ALA A 271 15.14 -2.69 -29.81
CA ALA A 271 15.31 -1.25 -30.04
C ALA A 271 14.50 -0.45 -29.01
N ALA A 272 15.09 0.61 -28.45
CA ALA A 272 14.45 1.39 -27.40
C ALA A 272 13.11 2.00 -27.83
N THR A 273 12.98 2.36 -29.11
CA THR A 273 11.75 2.92 -29.72
C THR A 273 10.59 1.93 -29.77
N GLU A 274 10.84 0.62 -29.68
CA GLU A 274 9.79 -0.42 -29.66
C GLU A 274 9.12 -0.55 -28.28
N LEU A 275 9.74 0.02 -27.25
CA LEU A 275 9.33 -0.14 -25.84
C LEU A 275 9.04 1.20 -25.16
N LEU A 276 9.74 2.26 -25.54
CA LEU A 276 9.76 3.53 -24.82
C LEU A 276 9.30 4.69 -25.69
N GLN A 277 8.40 5.48 -25.13
CA GLN A 277 8.12 6.83 -25.57
C GLN A 277 8.97 7.83 -24.75
N PRO A 278 9.31 9.01 -25.32
CA PRO A 278 10.06 10.04 -24.60
C PRO A 278 9.45 10.38 -23.24
N GLY A 279 10.28 10.40 -22.19
CA GLY A 279 9.87 10.74 -20.82
C GLY A 279 9.25 9.60 -20.01
N GLN A 280 9.09 8.39 -20.56
CA GLN A 280 8.60 7.22 -19.82
C GLN A 280 9.67 6.65 -18.87
N VAL A 281 9.20 6.02 -17.79
CA VAL A 281 10.02 5.21 -16.88
C VAL A 281 9.90 3.74 -17.32
N LEU A 282 11.03 3.06 -17.47
CA LEU A 282 11.07 1.64 -17.82
C LEU A 282 11.08 0.78 -16.55
N GLY A 283 10.14 -0.15 -16.42
CA GLY A 283 10.22 -1.20 -15.40
C GLY A 283 11.05 -2.38 -15.91
N LEU A 284 12.19 -2.66 -15.27
CA LEU A 284 13.03 -3.82 -15.62
C LEU A 284 12.84 -4.94 -14.59
N VAL A 285 12.38 -6.11 -15.02
CA VAL A 285 12.08 -7.25 -14.15
C VAL A 285 12.90 -8.48 -14.55
N PRO A 286 13.87 -8.92 -13.72
CA PRO A 286 14.63 -10.12 -13.99
C PRO A 286 13.84 -11.37 -13.60
N LEU A 287 13.40 -12.14 -14.58
CA LEU A 287 12.75 -13.45 -14.40
C LEU A 287 13.80 -14.56 -14.23
N LEU A 288 14.76 -14.31 -13.33
CA LEU A 288 15.83 -15.24 -12.98
C LEU A 288 15.52 -15.83 -11.60
N LEU A 289 15.76 -17.13 -11.42
CA LEU A 289 15.40 -17.85 -10.19
C LEU A 289 16.52 -17.91 -9.16
N LEU A 290 17.78 -17.73 -9.58
CA LEU A 290 18.96 -17.88 -8.74
C LEU A 290 19.92 -16.69 -8.90
N PRO A 291 20.68 -16.32 -7.85
CA PRO A 291 21.65 -15.22 -7.89
C PRO A 291 22.99 -15.63 -8.54
N GLY A 292 22.93 -16.21 -9.74
CA GLY A 292 24.11 -16.63 -10.52
C GLY A 292 24.87 -15.47 -11.17
N GLY A 293 25.87 -15.81 -12.00
CA GLY A 293 26.70 -14.83 -12.72
C GLY A 293 25.88 -13.80 -13.51
N HIS A 294 24.78 -14.24 -14.12
CA HIS A 294 23.83 -13.39 -14.84
C HIS A 294 23.20 -12.27 -14.01
N VAL A 295 22.74 -12.58 -12.80
CA VAL A 295 22.18 -11.58 -11.89
C VAL A 295 23.26 -10.59 -11.44
N ARG A 296 24.50 -11.07 -11.29
CA ARG A 296 25.61 -10.30 -10.73
C ARG A 296 26.32 -9.41 -11.73
N HIS A 297 26.41 -9.80 -13.00
CA HIS A 297 27.24 -9.13 -13.99
C HIS A 297 26.43 -8.62 -15.18
N ASP A 298 25.61 -9.46 -15.80
CA ASP A 298 24.88 -9.10 -17.03
C ASP A 298 23.73 -8.16 -16.76
N LEU A 299 22.97 -8.40 -15.69
CA LEU A 299 21.84 -7.57 -15.32
C LEU A 299 22.24 -6.10 -15.03
N PRO A 300 23.30 -5.81 -14.25
CA PRO A 300 23.82 -4.44 -14.14
C PRO A 300 24.23 -3.80 -15.49
N ALA A 301 24.77 -4.59 -16.42
CA ALA A 301 25.12 -4.08 -17.75
C ALA A 301 23.88 -3.69 -18.56
N ILE A 302 22.84 -4.53 -18.52
CA ILE A 302 21.54 -4.24 -19.16
C ILE A 302 20.90 -3.00 -18.55
N VAL A 303 20.89 -2.87 -17.22
CA VAL A 303 20.38 -1.66 -16.54
C VAL A 303 21.13 -0.41 -17.01
N ARG A 304 22.46 -0.45 -17.09
CA ARG A 304 23.26 0.67 -17.60
C ARG A 304 22.92 1.03 -19.05
N HIS A 305 22.75 0.03 -19.91
CA HIS A 305 22.36 0.25 -21.31
C HIS A 305 21.02 0.98 -21.40
N TRP A 306 19.98 0.49 -20.72
CA TRP A 306 18.65 1.10 -20.77
C TRP A 306 18.57 2.47 -20.09
N SER A 307 19.45 2.71 -19.10
CA SER A 307 19.53 4.01 -18.42
C SER A 307 20.00 5.15 -19.33
N ALA A 308 20.62 4.83 -20.48
CA ALA A 308 20.96 5.81 -21.51
C ALA A 308 19.74 6.35 -22.26
N PHE A 309 18.62 5.63 -22.24
CA PHE A 309 17.41 5.97 -23.01
C PHE A 309 16.23 6.42 -22.14
N ALA A 310 16.15 5.93 -20.89
CA ALA A 310 15.07 6.26 -19.97
C ALA A 310 15.49 6.12 -18.50
N ARG A 311 14.69 6.66 -17.59
CA ARG A 311 14.81 6.31 -16.17
C ARG A 311 14.39 4.85 -15.99
N VAL A 312 15.28 4.02 -15.47
CA VAL A 312 15.03 2.59 -15.23
C VAL A 312 14.65 2.35 -13.77
N GLN A 313 13.47 1.76 -13.55
CA GLN A 313 13.07 1.19 -12.28
C GLN A 313 13.37 -0.32 -12.30
N HIS A 314 14.45 -0.71 -11.61
CA HIS A 314 14.91 -2.10 -11.56
C HIS A 314 14.32 -2.87 -10.36
N TRP A 315 13.76 -4.05 -10.64
CA TRP A 315 13.23 -4.96 -9.62
C TRP A 315 14.24 -6.07 -9.25
N PRO A 316 14.19 -6.61 -8.02
CA PRO A 316 14.95 -7.81 -7.67
C PRO A 316 14.62 -8.98 -8.61
N PHE A 317 15.56 -9.91 -8.80
CA PHE A 317 15.29 -11.13 -9.55
C PHE A 317 14.14 -11.93 -8.91
N LEU A 318 13.35 -12.64 -9.71
CA LEU A 318 12.16 -13.38 -9.28
C LEU A 318 12.41 -14.29 -8.07
N GLY A 319 13.54 -15.00 -8.06
CA GLY A 319 13.92 -15.86 -6.95
C GLY A 319 14.10 -15.14 -5.60
N ALA A 320 14.24 -13.82 -5.57
CA ALA A 320 14.29 -13.02 -4.34
C ALA A 320 12.92 -12.56 -3.83
N TRP A 321 11.84 -12.80 -4.58
CA TRP A 321 10.52 -12.30 -4.23
C TRP A 321 9.90 -13.15 -3.10
N PRO A 322 9.52 -12.55 -1.95
CA PRO A 322 8.99 -13.33 -0.83
C PRO A 322 7.74 -14.14 -1.16
N ARG A 323 6.80 -13.57 -1.93
CA ARG A 323 5.57 -14.27 -2.36
C ARG A 323 5.88 -15.44 -3.29
N TRP A 324 6.86 -15.28 -4.18
CA TRP A 324 7.32 -16.37 -5.06
C TRP A 324 7.93 -17.51 -4.25
N GLN A 325 8.81 -17.21 -3.30
CA GLN A 325 9.41 -18.22 -2.42
C GLN A 325 8.36 -18.95 -1.57
N ALA A 326 7.34 -18.23 -1.07
CA ALA A 326 6.25 -18.83 -0.33
C ALA A 326 5.40 -19.77 -1.21
N ALA A 327 5.08 -19.38 -2.44
CA ALA A 327 4.34 -20.26 -3.35
C ALA A 327 5.17 -21.47 -3.79
N LEU A 328 6.48 -21.31 -3.99
CA LEU A 328 7.39 -22.42 -4.25
C LEU A 328 7.41 -23.39 -3.06
N ALA A 329 7.38 -22.88 -1.81
CA ALA A 329 7.27 -23.71 -0.62
C ALA A 329 5.96 -24.50 -0.59
N THR A 330 4.83 -23.89 -0.97
CA THR A 330 3.54 -24.58 -1.07
C THR A 330 3.57 -25.72 -2.11
N GLU A 331 4.14 -25.46 -3.29
CA GLU A 331 4.31 -26.48 -4.34
C GLU A 331 5.18 -27.65 -3.87
N LEU A 332 6.29 -27.36 -3.19
CA LEU A 332 7.18 -28.39 -2.64
C LEU A 332 6.53 -29.17 -1.49
N ALA A 333 5.76 -28.51 -0.62
CA ALA A 333 5.01 -29.16 0.43
C ALA A 333 3.99 -30.17 -0.13
N GLY A 334 3.36 -29.85 -1.27
CA GLY A 334 2.47 -30.78 -1.99
C GLY A 334 3.18 -32.00 -2.58
N LEU A 335 4.50 -31.94 -2.77
CA LEU A 335 5.32 -33.07 -3.23
C LEU A 335 5.92 -33.89 -2.09
N ALA A 336 5.93 -33.38 -0.85
CA ALA A 336 6.54 -34.06 0.27
C ALA A 336 5.81 -35.38 0.59
N THR A 337 6.58 -36.41 0.92
CA THR A 337 6.06 -37.70 1.42
C THR A 337 6.42 -37.87 2.89
N GLN A 338 5.79 -38.82 3.58
CA GLN A 338 6.08 -39.08 5.00
C GLN A 338 7.55 -39.40 5.26
N ASP A 339 8.22 -40.04 4.30
CA ASP A 339 9.57 -40.58 4.47
C ASP A 339 10.68 -39.76 3.80
N ALA A 340 10.34 -38.75 2.97
CA ALA A 340 11.33 -38.01 2.21
C ALA A 340 10.98 -36.52 2.00
N ARG A 341 11.98 -35.67 2.24
CA ARG A 341 11.94 -34.26 1.86
C ARG A 341 12.07 -34.12 0.34
N PRO A 342 11.31 -33.20 -0.29
CA PRO A 342 11.42 -32.99 -1.71
C PRO A 342 12.77 -32.38 -2.08
N LEU A 343 13.24 -32.69 -3.29
CA LEU A 343 14.45 -32.14 -3.88
C LEU A 343 14.11 -30.93 -4.75
N LEU A 344 14.92 -29.88 -4.67
CA LEU A 344 14.87 -28.72 -5.54
C LEU A 344 16.10 -28.71 -6.45
N LEU A 345 15.92 -29.13 -7.69
CA LEU A 345 16.99 -29.30 -8.66
C LEU A 345 17.31 -27.97 -9.33
N HIS A 346 18.57 -27.57 -9.34
CA HIS A 346 18.98 -26.27 -9.87
C HIS A 346 20.27 -26.34 -10.69
N HIS A 347 20.48 -25.37 -11.59
CA HIS A 347 21.76 -25.28 -12.29
C HIS A 347 22.91 -25.02 -11.31
N PRO A 348 24.13 -25.53 -11.57
CA PRO A 348 25.28 -25.30 -10.71
C PRO A 348 25.54 -23.80 -10.50
N LEU A 349 25.81 -23.42 -9.25
CA LEU A 349 26.12 -22.05 -8.86
C LEU A 349 27.47 -22.01 -8.15
N GLU A 350 28.20 -20.92 -8.33
CA GLU A 350 29.51 -20.73 -7.71
C GLU A 350 29.51 -19.57 -6.71
N GLY A 351 30.31 -19.73 -5.65
CA GLY A 351 30.64 -18.70 -4.69
C GLY A 351 29.73 -18.61 -3.45
N PRO A 352 30.17 -17.84 -2.43
CA PRO A 352 29.55 -17.83 -1.10
C PRO A 352 28.14 -17.22 -1.07
N LEU A 353 27.84 -16.29 -1.98
CA LEU A 353 26.51 -15.69 -2.07
C LEU A 353 25.45 -16.72 -2.49
N ALA A 354 25.78 -17.53 -3.50
CA ALA A 354 24.88 -18.59 -3.97
C ALA A 354 24.64 -19.62 -2.87
N ALA A 355 25.69 -20.07 -2.17
CA ALA A 355 25.56 -20.98 -1.03
C ALA A 355 24.64 -20.42 0.05
N ARG A 356 24.84 -19.16 0.47
CA ARG A 356 23.97 -18.49 1.46
C ARG A 356 22.52 -18.41 1.00
N TYR A 357 22.29 -18.10 -0.28
CA TYR A 357 20.95 -18.04 -0.85
C TYR A 357 20.28 -19.41 -0.84
N LEU A 358 20.98 -20.47 -1.29
CA LEU A 358 20.45 -21.83 -1.30
C LEU A 358 20.10 -22.29 0.13
N THR A 359 20.98 -22.09 1.11
CA THR A 359 20.66 -22.40 2.53
C THR A 359 19.43 -21.65 3.02
N SER A 360 19.26 -20.38 2.62
CA SER A 360 18.03 -19.63 2.97
C SER A 360 16.80 -20.17 2.23
N LEU A 361 16.95 -20.62 1.00
CA LEU A 361 15.86 -21.16 0.19
C LEU A 361 15.39 -22.49 0.78
N GLU A 362 16.31 -23.40 1.11
CA GLU A 362 16.01 -24.69 1.78
C GLU A 362 15.24 -24.48 3.08
N ARG A 363 15.63 -23.51 3.92
CA ARG A 363 14.90 -23.19 5.15
C ARG A 363 13.48 -22.70 4.91
N ARG A 364 13.26 -21.96 3.81
CA ARG A 364 11.95 -21.40 3.48
C ARG A 364 11.03 -22.41 2.83
N THR A 365 11.57 -23.31 2.03
CA THR A 365 10.78 -24.28 1.26
C THR A 365 10.69 -25.65 1.90
N GLY A 366 11.57 -25.98 2.84
CA GLY A 366 11.69 -27.31 3.43
C GLY A 366 12.31 -28.36 2.50
N ALA A 367 12.69 -27.96 1.28
CA ALA A 367 13.33 -28.83 0.28
C ALA A 367 14.85 -28.83 0.41
N HIS A 368 15.48 -29.87 -0.10
CA HIS A 368 16.94 -29.92 -0.25
C HIS A 368 17.36 -29.45 -1.65
N CYS A 369 18.26 -28.48 -1.74
CA CYS A 369 18.74 -27.95 -3.01
C CYS A 369 19.85 -28.84 -3.58
N VAL A 370 19.66 -29.33 -4.81
CA VAL A 370 20.63 -30.21 -5.48
C VAL A 370 21.07 -29.57 -6.79
N ALA A 371 22.38 -29.38 -6.93
CA ALA A 371 22.98 -28.92 -8.17
C ALA A 371 22.92 -30.03 -9.23
N THR A 372 22.38 -29.71 -10.40
CA THR A 372 22.18 -30.64 -11.51
C THR A 372 22.78 -30.05 -12.79
N PRO A 373 24.03 -30.42 -13.15
CA PRO A 373 24.60 -30.07 -14.45
C PRO A 373 23.73 -30.62 -15.59
N TYR A 374 23.50 -29.83 -16.63
CA TYR A 374 22.63 -30.22 -17.76
C TYR A 374 23.36 -31.05 -18.85
N SER A 375 24.42 -31.76 -18.48
CA SER A 375 25.12 -32.71 -19.37
C SER A 375 24.33 -34.02 -19.46
N ALA A 376 24.39 -34.68 -20.62
CA ALA A 376 23.60 -35.88 -20.91
C ALA A 376 23.85 -37.01 -19.89
N ASP A 377 25.12 -37.28 -19.58
CA ASP A 377 25.51 -38.35 -18.65
C ASP A 377 25.00 -38.09 -17.23
N HIS A 378 25.01 -36.82 -16.80
CA HIS A 378 24.52 -36.45 -15.48
C HIS A 378 23.00 -36.56 -15.38
N LEU A 379 22.26 -36.22 -16.45
CA LEU A 379 20.80 -36.37 -16.46
C LEU A 379 20.38 -37.85 -16.49
N ALA A 380 21.11 -38.70 -17.21
CA ALA A 380 20.87 -40.14 -17.20
C ALA A 380 21.13 -40.76 -15.83
N GLN A 381 22.24 -40.39 -15.18
CA GLN A 381 22.54 -40.83 -13.82
C GLN A 381 21.49 -40.32 -12.82
N LEU A 382 21.12 -39.05 -12.92
CA LEU A 382 20.11 -38.44 -12.07
C LEU A 382 18.77 -39.18 -12.16
N LYS A 383 18.34 -39.55 -13.38
CA LYS A 383 17.12 -40.34 -13.61
C LYS A 383 17.10 -41.65 -12.84
N LEU A 384 18.25 -42.35 -12.77
CA LEU A 384 18.38 -43.62 -12.07
C LEU A 384 18.45 -43.46 -10.54
N THR A 385 18.89 -42.30 -10.06
CA THR A 385 19.14 -42.05 -8.63
C THR A 385 18.05 -41.24 -7.91
N LEU A 386 17.13 -40.63 -8.64
CA LEU A 386 16.03 -39.84 -8.06
C LEU A 386 15.05 -40.75 -7.31
N ALA A 387 15.27 -40.92 -6.01
CA ALA A 387 14.42 -41.70 -5.11
C ALA A 387 13.39 -40.85 -4.34
N ALA A 388 13.53 -39.52 -4.40
CA ALA A 388 12.64 -38.57 -3.72
C ALA A 388 11.89 -37.69 -4.73
N PRO A 389 10.69 -37.20 -4.38
CA PRO A 389 9.96 -36.23 -5.20
C PRO A 389 10.83 -35.02 -5.50
N ALA A 390 10.91 -34.62 -6.77
CA ALA A 390 11.79 -33.56 -7.21
C ALA A 390 11.02 -32.46 -7.95
N LEU A 391 11.52 -31.23 -7.81
CA LEU A 391 11.04 -30.09 -8.57
C LEU A 391 12.23 -29.44 -9.28
N ALA A 392 12.09 -29.23 -10.59
CA ALA A 392 13.05 -28.45 -11.35
C ALA A 392 12.86 -26.95 -11.09
N LEU A 393 13.92 -26.27 -10.65
CA LEU A 393 13.96 -24.81 -10.56
C LEU A 393 14.20 -24.19 -11.95
N ALA A 394 13.26 -24.44 -12.86
CA ALA A 394 13.26 -24.01 -14.25
C ALA A 394 11.97 -23.25 -14.55
N LEU A 395 12.09 -21.97 -14.93
CA LEU A 395 10.92 -21.12 -15.14
C LEU A 395 10.11 -21.59 -16.36
N ALA A 396 10.77 -21.91 -17.47
CA ALA A 396 10.19 -22.45 -18.69
C ALA A 396 10.89 -23.77 -19.09
N ALA A 397 10.34 -24.48 -20.08
CA ALA A 397 10.88 -25.76 -20.52
C ALA A 397 12.36 -25.66 -20.93
N ASN A 398 13.17 -26.58 -20.40
CA ASN A 398 14.57 -26.76 -20.70
C ASN A 398 14.95 -28.24 -20.78
N ARG A 399 16.21 -28.53 -21.12
CA ARG A 399 16.71 -29.91 -21.27
C ARG A 399 16.42 -30.80 -20.06
N LEU A 400 16.47 -30.27 -18.83
CA LEU A 400 16.20 -31.05 -17.62
C LEU A 400 14.71 -31.40 -17.51
N THR A 401 13.79 -30.43 -17.71
CA THR A 401 12.36 -30.70 -17.66
C THR A 401 11.88 -31.55 -18.83
N ASP A 402 12.55 -31.47 -19.99
CA ASP A 402 12.20 -32.26 -21.17
C ASP A 402 12.63 -33.74 -21.00
N GLN A 403 13.83 -33.98 -20.46
CA GLN A 403 14.37 -35.35 -20.32
C GLN A 403 13.89 -36.09 -19.07
N LEU A 404 13.50 -35.36 -18.02
CA LEU A 404 13.09 -35.90 -16.73
C LEU A 404 11.65 -35.53 -16.36
N ALA A 405 10.79 -35.26 -17.36
CA ALA A 405 9.43 -34.77 -17.16
C ALA A 405 8.61 -35.61 -16.16
N GLU A 406 8.77 -36.94 -16.19
CA GLU A 406 8.09 -37.88 -15.28
C GLU A 406 8.57 -37.74 -13.82
N GLN A 407 9.84 -37.40 -13.60
CA GLN A 407 10.45 -37.35 -12.28
C GLN A 407 10.34 -35.96 -11.63
N VAL A 408 10.44 -34.89 -12.43
CA VAL A 408 10.50 -33.51 -11.93
C VAL A 408 9.22 -32.71 -12.18
N GLY A 409 8.30 -33.29 -12.94
CA GLY A 409 7.07 -32.65 -13.39
C GLY A 409 7.33 -31.49 -14.37
N PRO A 410 6.29 -30.69 -14.62
CA PRO A 410 6.39 -29.57 -15.57
C PRO A 410 7.20 -28.40 -15.00
N PRO A 411 7.79 -27.55 -15.88
CA PRO A 411 8.45 -26.31 -15.48
C PRO A 411 7.50 -25.36 -14.74
N LEU A 412 8.06 -24.40 -14.00
CA LEU A 412 7.31 -23.60 -13.03
C LEU A 412 6.18 -22.75 -13.65
N LEU A 413 6.34 -22.25 -14.89
CA LEU A 413 5.27 -21.51 -15.58
C LEU A 413 4.10 -22.37 -16.06
N GLN A 414 4.27 -23.69 -16.14
CA GLN A 414 3.20 -24.61 -16.50
C GLN A 414 2.41 -25.06 -15.27
N ARG A 415 2.83 -24.67 -14.06
CA ARG A 415 2.10 -24.90 -12.81
C ARG A 415 1.10 -23.75 -12.60
N PRO A 416 -0.23 -24.02 -12.58
CA PRO A 416 -1.24 -22.95 -12.59
C PRO A 416 -1.09 -21.93 -11.47
N GLY A 417 -0.83 -22.37 -10.23
CA GLY A 417 -0.70 -21.49 -9.07
C GLY A 417 0.49 -20.54 -9.19
N LEU A 418 1.66 -21.05 -9.60
CA LEU A 418 2.86 -20.23 -9.80
C LEU A 418 2.70 -19.26 -10.98
N ARG A 419 2.12 -19.72 -12.09
CA ARG A 419 1.85 -18.88 -13.27
C ARG A 419 0.91 -17.72 -12.93
N GLN A 420 -0.20 -18.02 -12.26
CA GLN A 420 -1.18 -17.02 -11.84
C GLN A 420 -0.57 -16.01 -10.87
N LEU A 421 0.22 -16.49 -9.89
CA LEU A 421 0.95 -15.61 -8.98
C LEU A 421 1.89 -14.67 -9.73
N LEU A 422 2.71 -15.19 -10.64
CA LEU A 422 3.66 -14.37 -11.39
C LEU A 422 2.92 -13.31 -12.23
N LEU A 423 1.86 -13.70 -12.92
CA LEU A 423 1.03 -12.77 -13.67
C LEU A 423 0.45 -11.67 -12.77
N ALA A 424 -0.12 -12.03 -11.63
CA ALA A 424 -0.70 -11.07 -10.70
C ALA A 424 0.37 -10.10 -10.14
N GLU A 425 1.54 -10.61 -9.75
CA GLU A 425 2.63 -9.76 -9.25
C GLU A 425 3.16 -8.80 -10.32
N LEU A 426 3.30 -9.27 -11.56
CA LEU A 426 3.75 -8.45 -12.69
C LEU A 426 2.69 -7.44 -13.14
N GLU A 427 1.41 -7.82 -13.16
CA GLU A 427 0.29 -6.94 -13.51
C GLU A 427 0.18 -5.77 -12.52
N ALA A 428 0.46 -6.04 -11.25
CA ALA A 428 0.37 -5.07 -10.17
C ALA A 428 1.59 -4.13 -10.06
N LEU A 429 2.65 -4.35 -10.84
CA LEU A 429 3.78 -3.41 -10.93
C LEU A 429 3.31 -2.05 -11.48
N PRO A 430 3.98 -0.94 -11.10
CA PRO A 430 3.69 0.40 -11.63
C PRO A 430 3.66 0.47 -13.15
#